data_AF-A0A839NMI5-F1
#
_entry.id   AF-A0A839NMI5-F1
#
_cell.length_a   1.000
_cell.length_b   1.000
_cell.length_c   1.000
_cell.angle_alpha   90.00
_cell.angle_beta   90.00
_cell.angle_gamma   90.00
#
_symmetry.space_group_name_H-M   'P 1'
#
loop_
_entity.id
_entity.type
_entity.pdbx_description
1 polymer ?
#
loop_
_entity_poly.entity_id
_entity_poly.type
_entity_poly.pdbx_seq_one_letter_code
_entity_poly.pdbx_strand_id
1 'polypeptide(L)'
;MPLYTSGPTYDRNVSKQRKLQKICKRLSVLSVITALWVAMVPAPYELAIYTNIIIPLMALLIARLYNKYCRIDTQLSLNTPTVYYIILLPSLGLTIRSIKEYDLLNYFMTLPYIFGFTILLLCILLIGNREYKFQPSTVYLNVILSYLFLLGYSYGTITSLNILLDNSNPQVFHPTILSKDFGSAKTSPKLMLSAWGPKTEENSITISRKRFRDSEEQEKVTLYYFTGRFKIPWYILE
;
A
#
# COMPACT_ATOMS: atom_id res chain seq x y z
N MET A 1 -5.76 -35.64 -33.52
CA MET A 1 -5.49 -35.71 -32.07
C MET A 1 -3.97 -35.74 -31.90
N PRO A 2 -3.28 -34.65 -31.51
CA PRO A 2 -1.84 -34.72 -31.37
C PRO A 2 -1.51 -35.43 -30.05
N LEU A 3 -0.76 -36.53 -30.17
CA LEU A 3 -0.14 -37.25 -29.06
C LEU A 3 0.80 -36.28 -28.32
N TYR A 4 0.43 -35.90 -27.09
CA TYR A 4 1.34 -35.26 -26.17
C TYR A 4 2.42 -36.28 -25.82
N THR A 5 3.59 -36.14 -26.43
CA THR A 5 4.74 -36.99 -26.13
C THR A 5 5.22 -36.70 -24.71
N SER A 6 4.97 -37.64 -23.81
CA SER A 6 5.53 -37.65 -22.45
C SER A 6 7.05 -37.86 -22.54
N GLY A 7 7.80 -36.76 -22.51
CA GLY A 7 9.26 -36.76 -22.52
C GLY A 7 9.84 -36.02 -21.30
N PRO A 8 11.15 -36.17 -20.99
CA PRO A 8 11.78 -35.60 -19.80
C PRO A 8 11.67 -34.06 -19.70
N THR A 9 11.49 -33.36 -20.82
CA THR A 9 11.21 -31.92 -20.87
C THR A 9 9.78 -31.56 -20.45
N TYR A 10 8.79 -32.39 -20.81
CA TYR A 10 7.40 -32.24 -20.37
C TYR A 10 7.30 -32.43 -18.85
N ASP A 11 7.89 -33.48 -18.31
CA ASP A 11 7.88 -33.76 -16.86
C ASP A 11 8.60 -32.67 -16.05
N ARG A 12 9.69 -32.09 -16.59
CA ARG A 12 10.39 -30.96 -15.98
C ARG A 12 9.54 -29.68 -15.94
N ASN A 13 8.71 -29.43 -16.96
CA ASN A 13 7.84 -28.25 -16.99
C ASN A 13 6.64 -28.43 -16.05
N VAL A 14 6.03 -29.61 -16.02
CA VAL A 14 4.92 -29.95 -15.12
C VAL A 14 5.37 -29.88 -13.65
N SER A 15 6.56 -30.41 -13.32
CA SER A 15 7.10 -30.33 -11.95
C SER A 15 7.41 -28.90 -11.51
N LYS A 16 7.97 -28.07 -12.39
CA LYS A 16 8.18 -26.62 -12.13
C LYS A 16 6.86 -25.90 -11.86
N GLN A 17 5.83 -26.14 -12.68
CA GLN A 17 4.51 -25.53 -12.53
C GLN A 17 3.83 -25.96 -11.22
N ARG A 18 3.89 -27.24 -10.86
CA ARG A 18 3.37 -27.74 -9.56
C ARG A 18 4.10 -27.13 -8.37
N LYS A 19 5.43 -26.99 -8.43
CA LYS A 19 6.21 -26.33 -7.37
C LYS A 19 5.79 -24.87 -7.21
N LEU A 20 5.68 -24.14 -8.32
CA LEU A 20 5.24 -22.76 -8.34
C LEU A 20 3.81 -22.61 -7.79
N GLN A 21 2.90 -23.52 -8.12
CA GLN A 21 1.55 -23.53 -7.59
C GLN A 21 1.51 -23.66 -6.07
N LYS A 22 2.35 -24.53 -5.49
CA LYS A 22 2.46 -24.64 -4.02
C LYS A 22 3.01 -23.35 -3.40
N ILE A 23 3.99 -22.71 -4.04
CA ILE A 23 4.57 -21.44 -3.57
C ILE A 23 3.51 -20.34 -3.61
N CYS A 24 2.86 -20.13 -4.75
CA CYS A 24 1.83 -19.10 -4.89
C CYS A 24 0.67 -19.34 -3.93
N LYS A 25 0.21 -20.58 -3.73
CA LYS A 25 -0.85 -20.88 -2.76
C LYS A 25 -0.47 -20.49 -1.33
N ARG A 26 0.76 -20.84 -0.89
CA ARG A 26 1.27 -20.47 0.45
C ARG A 26 1.39 -18.96 0.60
N LEU A 27 1.95 -18.29 -0.41
CA LEU A 27 2.09 -16.84 -0.42
C LEU A 27 0.73 -16.14 -0.44
N SER A 28 -0.27 -16.64 -1.18
CA SER A 28 -1.62 -16.05 -1.16
C SER A 28 -2.27 -16.13 0.21
N VAL A 29 -2.12 -17.27 0.92
CA VAL A 29 -2.60 -17.39 2.31
C VAL A 29 -1.86 -16.41 3.21
N LEU A 30 -0.53 -16.32 3.07
CA LEU A 30 0.28 -15.37 3.83
C LEU A 30 -0.16 -13.92 3.56
N SER A 31 -0.41 -13.56 2.31
CA SER A 31 -0.89 -12.23 1.90
C SER A 31 -2.21 -11.84 2.55
N VAL A 32 -3.16 -12.79 2.69
CA VAL A 32 -4.42 -12.54 3.41
C VAL A 32 -4.13 -12.24 4.87
N ILE A 33 -3.29 -13.08 5.51
CA ILE A 33 -2.96 -12.94 6.93
C ILE A 33 -2.26 -11.61 7.19
N THR A 34 -1.24 -11.26 6.40
CA THR A 34 -0.49 -10.01 6.59
C THR A 34 -1.32 -8.78 6.28
N ALA A 35 -2.20 -8.83 5.28
CA ALA A 35 -3.10 -7.72 4.95
C ALA A 35 -4.08 -7.44 6.09
N LEU A 36 -4.67 -8.49 6.67
CA LEU A 36 -5.54 -8.35 7.83
C LEU A 36 -4.78 -7.86 9.07
N TRP A 37 -3.57 -8.39 9.27
CA TRP A 37 -2.70 -8.01 10.39
C TRP A 37 -2.37 -6.51 10.37
N VAL A 38 -1.92 -5.98 9.23
CA VAL A 38 -1.59 -4.54 9.11
C VAL A 38 -2.82 -3.64 9.18
N ALA A 39 -3.97 -4.10 8.67
CA ALA A 39 -5.20 -3.31 8.65
C ALA A 39 -5.89 -3.20 10.02
N MET A 40 -5.76 -4.22 10.88
CA MET A 40 -6.52 -4.30 12.14
C MET A 40 -5.66 -4.13 13.38
N VAL A 41 -4.57 -4.89 13.54
CA VAL A 41 -3.78 -4.95 14.77
C VAL A 41 -2.29 -5.04 14.43
N PRO A 42 -1.65 -3.96 13.95
CA PRO A 42 -0.26 -4.00 13.51
C PRO A 42 0.69 -3.98 14.72
N ALA A 43 0.67 -5.05 15.50
CA ALA A 43 1.62 -5.29 16.58
C ALA A 43 2.31 -6.65 16.34
N PRO A 44 3.65 -6.71 16.32
CA PRO A 44 4.62 -5.59 16.20
C PRO A 44 4.51 -4.83 14.87
N TYR A 45 4.49 -3.50 14.96
CA TYR A 45 4.17 -2.58 13.85
C TYR A 45 5.11 -2.70 12.66
N GLU A 46 6.41 -2.61 12.93
CA GLU A 46 7.47 -2.69 11.91
C GLU A 46 7.36 -3.96 11.06
N LEU A 47 7.17 -5.12 11.71
CA LEU A 47 7.05 -6.40 11.01
C LEU A 47 5.80 -6.46 10.14
N ALA A 48 4.67 -5.94 10.61
CA ALA A 48 3.44 -5.88 9.81
C ALA A 48 3.65 -5.02 8.55
N ILE A 49 4.32 -3.87 8.67
CA ILE A 49 4.62 -2.99 7.53
C ILE A 49 5.61 -3.66 6.56
N TYR A 50 6.76 -4.12 7.05
CA TYR A 50 7.80 -4.71 6.20
C TYR A 50 7.31 -5.96 5.45
N THR A 51 6.52 -6.82 6.10
CA THR A 51 5.97 -8.00 5.42
C THR A 51 5.01 -7.62 4.28
N ASN A 52 4.14 -6.63 4.48
CA ASN A 52 3.23 -6.15 3.43
C ASN A 52 3.94 -5.37 2.31
N ILE A 53 5.14 -4.83 2.56
CA ILE A 53 6.00 -4.28 1.52
C ILE A 53 6.70 -5.41 0.74
N ILE A 54 7.32 -6.37 1.42
CA ILE A 54 8.19 -7.38 0.79
C ILE A 54 7.37 -8.38 -0.05
N ILE A 55 6.20 -8.81 0.42
CA ILE A 55 5.41 -9.86 -0.25
C ILE A 55 5.02 -9.49 -1.70
N PRO A 56 4.47 -8.29 -1.97
CA PRO A 56 4.20 -7.85 -3.35
C PRO A 56 5.45 -7.81 -4.23
N LEU A 57 6.60 -7.35 -3.72
CA LEU A 57 7.85 -7.32 -4.48
C LEU A 57 8.33 -8.74 -4.84
N MET A 58 8.24 -9.68 -3.89
CA MET A 58 8.54 -11.08 -4.15
C MET A 58 7.60 -11.66 -5.22
N ALA A 59 6.32 -11.32 -5.17
CA ALA A 59 5.33 -11.79 -6.12
C ALA A 59 5.57 -11.24 -7.54
N LEU A 60 5.95 -9.96 -7.64
CA LEU A 60 6.38 -9.34 -8.91
C LEU A 60 7.64 -10.02 -9.46
N LEU A 61 8.62 -10.31 -8.61
CA LEU A 61 9.83 -11.03 -9.01
C LEU A 61 9.50 -12.45 -9.49
N ILE A 62 8.60 -13.17 -8.79
CA ILE A 62 8.11 -14.49 -9.22
C ILE A 62 7.43 -14.39 -10.59
N ALA A 63 6.55 -13.41 -10.79
CA ALA A 63 5.88 -13.22 -12.08
C ALA A 63 6.90 -12.95 -13.20
N ARG A 64 7.94 -12.15 -12.92
CA ARG A 64 8.99 -11.83 -13.89
C ARG A 64 9.86 -13.03 -14.25
N LEU A 65 10.26 -13.82 -13.27
CA LEU A 65 11.13 -15.00 -13.44
C LEU A 65 10.39 -16.20 -14.05
N TYR A 66 9.10 -16.33 -13.73
CA TYR A 66 8.25 -17.44 -14.15
C TYR A 66 7.13 -17.02 -15.11
N ASN A 67 7.34 -15.98 -15.92
CA ASN A 67 6.35 -15.39 -16.84
C ASN A 67 5.66 -16.37 -17.81
N LYS A 68 6.24 -17.55 -18.06
CA LYS A 68 5.65 -18.63 -18.88
C LYS A 68 4.70 -19.54 -18.09
N TYR A 69 4.82 -19.57 -16.77
CA TYR A 69 4.14 -20.51 -15.87
C TYR A 69 3.28 -19.81 -14.81
N CYS A 70 3.41 -18.50 -14.68
CA CYS A 70 2.72 -17.66 -13.70
C CYS A 70 1.89 -16.60 -14.41
N ARG A 71 0.65 -16.42 -13.97
CA ARG A 71 -0.25 -15.37 -14.46
C ARG A 71 -0.31 -14.19 -13.50
N ILE A 72 -0.63 -13.02 -14.05
CA ILE A 72 -0.86 -11.78 -13.28
C ILE A 72 -2.36 -11.40 -13.26
N ASP A 73 -3.20 -12.13 -13.98
CA ASP A 73 -4.64 -11.87 -14.04
C ASP A 73 -5.47 -12.60 -12.95
N THR A 74 -6.76 -12.26 -12.92
CA THR A 74 -7.80 -12.81 -12.04
C THR A 74 -8.41 -14.10 -12.56
N GLN A 75 -7.99 -14.61 -13.73
CA GLN A 75 -8.60 -15.81 -14.29
C GLN A 75 -8.19 -17.03 -13.47
N LEU A 76 -9.09 -17.48 -12.62
CA LEU A 76 -9.00 -18.70 -11.84
C LEU A 76 -9.13 -19.92 -12.77
N SER A 77 -8.07 -20.22 -13.52
CA SER A 77 -7.93 -21.54 -14.15
C SER A 77 -7.32 -22.50 -13.14
N LEU A 78 -7.92 -23.69 -12.98
CA LEU A 78 -7.52 -24.70 -11.98
C LEU A 78 -6.04 -25.10 -12.04
N ASN A 79 -5.37 -24.87 -13.18
CA ASN A 79 -4.02 -25.38 -13.45
C ASN A 79 -2.92 -24.32 -13.49
N THR A 80 -3.22 -23.01 -13.49
CA THR A 80 -2.18 -21.96 -13.61
C THR A 80 -2.07 -21.12 -12.34
N PRO A 81 -0.90 -21.05 -11.68
CA PRO A 81 -0.72 -20.18 -10.53
C PRO A 81 -0.82 -18.70 -10.90
N THR A 82 -1.47 -17.91 -10.05
CA THR A 82 -1.57 -16.46 -10.17
C THR A 82 -0.91 -15.77 -8.98
N VAL A 83 -0.23 -14.65 -9.23
CA VAL A 83 0.31 -13.76 -8.19
C VAL A 83 -0.63 -12.60 -7.86
N TYR A 84 -1.76 -12.47 -8.56
CA TYR A 84 -2.66 -11.33 -8.47
C TYR A 84 -3.04 -11.01 -7.01
N TYR A 85 -3.57 -12.00 -6.28
CA TYR A 85 -3.98 -11.82 -4.88
C TYR A 85 -2.80 -11.65 -3.92
N ILE A 86 -1.62 -12.15 -4.29
CA ILE A 86 -0.39 -12.02 -3.50
C ILE A 86 0.06 -10.55 -3.46
N ILE A 87 -0.12 -9.84 -4.59
CA ILE A 87 0.16 -8.41 -4.74
C ILE A 87 -0.99 -7.58 -4.17
N LEU A 88 -2.23 -7.89 -4.56
CA LEU A 88 -3.40 -7.06 -4.27
C LEU A 88 -3.66 -6.90 -2.77
N LEU A 89 -3.74 -8.00 -2.02
CA LEU A 89 -4.21 -7.95 -0.64
C LEU A 89 -3.26 -7.19 0.29
N PRO A 90 -1.93 -7.44 0.27
CA PRO A 90 -1.00 -6.69 1.10
C PRO A 90 -0.94 -5.20 0.71
N SER A 91 -1.07 -4.90 -0.58
CA SER A 91 -1.11 -3.53 -1.08
C SER A 91 -2.33 -2.77 -0.55
N LEU A 92 -3.51 -3.41 -0.56
CA LEU A 92 -4.73 -2.83 0.00
C LEU A 92 -4.60 -2.64 1.52
N GLY A 93 -4.09 -3.64 2.24
CA GLY A 93 -3.88 -3.55 3.68
C GLY A 93 -2.97 -2.36 4.05
N LEU A 94 -1.85 -2.23 3.35
CA LEU A 94 -0.89 -1.14 3.56
C LEU A 94 -1.50 0.24 3.21
N THR A 95 -2.22 0.34 2.10
CA THR A 95 -2.88 1.59 1.68
C THR A 95 -3.93 2.03 2.70
N ILE A 96 -4.79 1.11 3.16
CA ILE A 96 -5.80 1.39 4.17
C ILE A 96 -5.15 1.84 5.47
N ARG A 97 -4.02 1.22 5.86
CA ARG A 97 -3.29 1.61 7.05
C ARG A 97 -2.75 3.03 6.93
N SER A 98 -2.08 3.34 5.82
CA SER A 98 -1.50 4.67 5.58
C SER A 98 -2.55 5.78 5.56
N ILE A 99 -3.73 5.55 4.97
CA ILE A 99 -4.82 6.53 4.95
C ILE A 99 -5.39 6.78 6.36
N LYS A 100 -5.44 5.76 7.22
CA LYS A 100 -6.07 5.87 8.54
C LYS A 100 -5.18 6.50 9.60
N GLU A 101 -3.88 6.29 9.50
CA GLU A 101 -2.96 6.59 10.61
C GLU A 101 -2.27 7.94 10.43
N TYR A 102 -2.13 8.43 9.19
CA TYR A 102 -1.20 9.50 8.89
C TYR A 102 -1.84 10.64 8.13
N ASP A 103 -1.87 11.81 8.77
CA ASP A 103 -2.15 13.07 8.12
C ASP A 103 -0.86 13.68 7.59
N LEU A 104 -0.64 13.54 6.28
CA LEU A 104 0.47 14.18 5.60
C LEU A 104 0.18 15.67 5.43
N LEU A 105 1.13 16.51 5.82
CA LEU A 105 0.99 17.97 5.68
C LEU A 105 1.05 18.43 4.23
N ASN A 106 1.80 17.70 3.40
CA ASN A 106 2.01 18.02 2.01
C ASN A 106 2.02 16.76 1.13
N TYR A 107 0.86 16.45 0.55
CA TYR A 107 0.72 15.35 -0.40
C TYR A 107 1.54 15.57 -1.68
N PHE A 108 1.81 16.81 -2.11
CA PHE A 108 2.58 17.08 -3.33
C PHE A 108 4.02 16.60 -3.22
N MET A 109 4.62 16.68 -2.02
CA MET A 109 5.99 16.16 -1.79
C MET A 109 6.08 14.64 -1.92
N THR A 110 4.96 13.92 -1.79
CA THR A 110 4.93 12.46 -1.94
C THR A 110 4.88 12.01 -3.40
N LEU A 111 4.35 12.87 -4.29
CA LEU A 111 4.04 12.49 -5.67
C LEU A 111 5.26 11.99 -6.46
N PRO A 112 6.45 12.64 -6.42
CA PRO A 112 7.61 12.16 -7.18
C PRO A 112 8.02 10.74 -6.78
N TYR A 113 7.98 10.43 -5.49
CA TYR A 113 8.33 9.12 -4.97
C TYR A 113 7.29 8.06 -5.34
N ILE A 114 6.01 8.39 -5.20
CA ILE A 114 4.90 7.48 -5.55
C ILE A 114 4.91 7.16 -7.04
N PHE A 115 4.95 8.19 -7.90
CA PHE A 115 4.97 7.99 -9.35
C PHE A 115 6.26 7.32 -9.81
N GLY A 116 7.42 7.72 -9.29
CA GLY A 116 8.70 7.10 -9.60
C GLY A 116 8.72 5.62 -9.26
N PHE A 117 8.25 5.24 -8.07
CA PHE A 117 8.17 3.84 -7.65
C PHE A 117 7.11 3.06 -8.45
N THR A 118 5.95 3.67 -8.73
CA THR A 118 4.90 3.05 -9.56
C THR A 118 5.41 2.75 -10.97
N ILE A 119 6.07 3.72 -11.62
CA ILE A 119 6.64 3.57 -12.96
C ILE A 119 7.71 2.48 -12.96
N LEU A 120 8.60 2.44 -11.95
CA LEU A 120 9.61 1.39 -11.82
C LEU A 120 8.97 0.00 -11.78
N LEU A 121 7.96 -0.20 -10.93
CA LEU A 121 7.26 -1.48 -10.81
C LEU A 121 6.48 -1.83 -12.08
N LEU A 122 5.87 -0.83 -12.72
CA LEU A 122 5.16 -1.01 -13.98
C LEU A 122 6.12 -1.41 -15.11
N CYS A 123 7.30 -0.81 -15.20
CA CYS A 123 8.32 -1.23 -16.16
C CYS A 123 8.76 -2.68 -15.92
N ILE A 124 8.97 -3.09 -14.67
CA ILE A 124 9.27 -4.48 -14.32
C ILE A 124 8.15 -5.42 -14.78
N LEU A 125 6.88 -4.99 -14.64
CA LEU A 125 5.71 -5.76 -15.02
C LEU A 125 5.50 -5.83 -16.54
N LEU A 126 5.74 -4.75 -17.29
CA LEU A 126 5.47 -4.72 -18.73
C LEU A 126 6.61 -5.33 -19.54
N ILE A 127 7.86 -5.17 -19.09
CA ILE A 127 9.02 -5.67 -19.83
C ILE A 127 9.12 -7.19 -19.73
N GLY A 128 8.77 -7.87 -20.82
CA GLY A 128 8.97 -9.31 -20.98
C GLY A 128 7.78 -10.19 -20.58
N ASN A 129 6.66 -9.60 -20.16
CA ASN A 129 5.43 -10.36 -19.91
C ASN A 129 4.61 -10.52 -21.19
N ARG A 130 4.20 -11.77 -21.48
CA ARG A 130 3.46 -12.12 -22.70
C ARG A 130 1.99 -11.72 -22.63
N GLU A 131 1.43 -11.60 -21.43
CA GLU A 131 0.04 -11.23 -21.18
C GLU A 131 -0.32 -9.83 -21.71
N TYR A 132 0.68 -8.94 -21.85
CA TYR A 132 0.50 -7.59 -22.39
C TYR A 132 0.77 -7.47 -23.90
N LYS A 133 0.93 -8.59 -24.62
CA LYS A 133 1.30 -8.60 -26.05
C LYS A 133 0.16 -8.93 -27.02
N PHE A 134 -1.00 -9.38 -26.55
CA PHE A 134 -2.08 -9.87 -27.42
C PHE A 134 -3.43 -9.27 -27.06
N GLN A 135 -4.09 -8.69 -28.07
CA GLN A 135 -5.39 -8.01 -28.08
C GLN A 135 -5.43 -6.61 -27.42
N PRO A 136 -5.59 -5.53 -28.20
CA PRO A 136 -5.41 -4.17 -27.69
C PRO A 136 -6.40 -3.77 -26.59
N SER A 137 -7.70 -4.05 -26.73
CA SER A 137 -8.72 -3.55 -25.78
C SER A 137 -8.61 -4.14 -24.37
N THR A 138 -8.36 -5.45 -24.25
CA THR A 138 -8.18 -6.13 -22.95
C THR A 138 -6.82 -5.81 -22.32
N VAL A 139 -5.78 -5.62 -23.14
CA VAL A 139 -4.46 -5.20 -22.68
C VAL A 139 -4.50 -3.80 -22.05
N TYR A 140 -5.16 -2.81 -22.67
CA TYR A 140 -5.26 -1.46 -22.10
C TYR A 140 -5.93 -1.46 -20.73
N LEU A 141 -7.04 -2.19 -20.58
CA LEU A 141 -7.73 -2.30 -19.29
C LEU A 141 -6.85 -2.96 -18.22
N ASN A 142 -6.15 -4.03 -18.56
CA ASN A 142 -5.24 -4.70 -17.63
C ASN A 142 -4.07 -3.81 -17.21
N VAL A 143 -3.51 -3.02 -18.13
CA VAL A 143 -2.44 -2.06 -17.82
C VAL A 143 -2.95 -0.96 -16.89
N ILE A 144 -4.12 -0.39 -17.17
CA ILE A 144 -4.73 0.66 -16.34
C ILE A 144 -5.00 0.14 -14.92
N LEU A 145 -5.61 -1.05 -14.80
CA LEU A 145 -5.85 -1.66 -13.50
C LEU A 145 -4.54 -1.94 -12.76
N SER A 146 -3.54 -2.51 -13.45
CA SER A 146 -2.22 -2.75 -12.86
C SER A 146 -1.58 -1.45 -12.36
N TYR A 147 -1.69 -0.37 -13.14
CA TYR A 147 -1.19 0.95 -12.75
C TYR A 147 -1.88 1.48 -11.49
N LEU A 148 -3.22 1.43 -11.43
CA LEU A 148 -3.97 1.88 -10.25
C LEU A 148 -3.61 1.07 -9.00
N PHE A 149 -3.42 -0.25 -9.13
CA PHE A 149 -2.99 -1.08 -8.01
C PHE A 149 -1.57 -0.77 -7.54
N LEU A 150 -0.63 -0.63 -8.48
CA LEU A 150 0.75 -0.26 -8.17
C LEU A 150 0.84 1.15 -7.58
N LEU A 151 -0.05 2.06 -7.97
CA LEU A 151 -0.14 3.40 -7.41
C LEU A 151 -0.55 3.36 -5.94
N GLY A 152 -1.59 2.59 -5.60
CA GLY A 152 -2.00 2.39 -4.21
C GLY A 152 -0.90 1.73 -3.37
N TYR A 153 -0.30 0.66 -3.88
CA TYR A 153 0.84 0.00 -3.24
C TYR A 153 2.02 0.95 -2.99
N SER A 154 2.34 1.79 -3.98
CA SER A 154 3.42 2.78 -3.88
C SER A 154 3.09 3.86 -2.85
N TYR A 155 1.86 4.35 -2.83
CA TYR A 155 1.40 5.28 -1.80
C TYR A 155 1.56 4.67 -0.40
N GLY A 156 1.04 3.47 -0.16
CA GLY A 156 1.18 2.78 1.12
C GLY A 156 2.64 2.60 1.53
N THR A 157 3.47 2.10 0.61
CA THR A 157 4.89 1.83 0.85
C THR A 157 5.68 3.10 1.17
N ILE A 158 5.56 4.13 0.35
CA ILE A 158 6.32 5.38 0.53
C ILE A 158 5.91 6.09 1.81
N THR A 159 4.62 6.15 2.11
CA THR A 159 4.13 6.80 3.33
C THR A 159 4.54 6.04 4.59
N SER A 160 4.39 4.71 4.62
CA SER A 160 4.81 3.92 5.77
C SER A 160 6.33 3.98 5.98
N LEU A 161 7.14 3.87 4.91
CA LEU A 161 8.60 3.98 5.04
C LEU A 161 9.06 5.39 5.41
N ASN A 162 8.36 6.43 4.95
CA ASN A 162 8.68 7.80 5.33
C ASN A 162 8.62 7.99 6.84
N ILE A 163 7.68 7.31 7.51
CA ILE A 163 7.39 7.45 8.93
C ILE A 163 8.19 6.44 9.75
N LEU A 164 8.18 5.17 9.34
CA LEU A 164 8.87 4.10 10.04
C LEU A 164 10.38 4.31 10.13
N LEU A 165 10.96 4.96 9.12
CA LEU A 165 12.40 5.25 9.05
C LEU A 165 12.71 6.69 9.49
N ASP A 166 11.72 7.42 10.00
CA ASP A 166 11.92 8.78 10.48
C ASP A 166 12.60 8.77 11.85
N ASN A 167 13.83 9.27 11.89
CA ASN A 167 14.60 9.46 13.11
C ASN A 167 14.68 10.95 13.49
N SER A 168 13.83 11.81 12.93
CA SER A 168 13.83 13.23 13.25
C SER A 168 13.29 13.47 14.66
N ASN A 169 13.93 14.39 15.38
CA ASN A 169 13.40 14.86 16.66
C ASN A 169 12.14 15.70 16.39
N PRO A 170 11.00 15.41 17.06
CA PRO A 170 9.78 16.16 16.81
C PRO A 170 9.91 17.60 17.27
N GLN A 171 9.39 18.53 16.47
CA GLN A 171 9.12 19.89 16.90
C GLN A 171 7.75 19.91 17.56
N VAL A 172 7.66 20.49 18.75
CA VAL A 172 6.42 20.51 19.54
C VAL A 172 5.74 21.86 19.40
N PHE A 173 4.45 21.83 19.07
CA PHE A 173 3.59 23.01 19.00
C PHE A 173 2.40 22.85 19.94
N HIS A 174 1.82 23.97 20.38
CA HIS A 174 0.65 23.99 21.26
C HIS A 174 -0.50 24.82 20.68
N PRO A 175 -1.10 24.40 19.55
CA PRO A 175 -2.25 25.10 18.99
C PRO A 175 -3.48 24.98 19.91
N THR A 176 -4.33 26.00 19.86
CA THR A 176 -5.61 26.02 20.57
C THR A 176 -6.71 25.46 19.67
N ILE A 177 -7.61 24.65 20.25
CA ILE A 177 -8.84 24.22 19.58
C ILE A 177 -9.79 25.41 19.50
N LEU A 178 -10.03 25.91 18.29
CA LEU A 178 -10.92 27.04 18.04
C LEU A 178 -12.38 26.62 18.00
N SER A 179 -12.66 25.50 17.34
CA SER A 179 -14.01 24.96 17.21
C SER A 179 -14.00 23.46 16.88
N LYS A 180 -15.13 22.81 17.14
CA LYS A 180 -15.34 21.38 16.92
C LYS A 180 -16.44 21.14 15.88
N ASP A 181 -16.12 20.41 14.82
CA ASP A 181 -17.10 19.96 13.82
C ASP A 181 -17.30 18.44 13.92
N PHE A 182 -18.49 18.02 14.36
CA PHE A 182 -18.81 16.59 14.48
C PHE A 182 -18.89 15.89 13.11
N GLY A 183 -19.06 16.64 12.03
CA GLY A 183 -19.38 16.12 10.72
C GLY A 183 -20.76 15.44 10.68
N SER A 184 -20.96 14.59 9.68
CA SER A 184 -22.16 13.78 9.48
C SER A 184 -21.91 12.33 9.95
N ALA A 185 -22.95 11.50 10.02
CA ALA A 185 -22.81 10.08 10.37
C ALA A 185 -21.79 9.31 9.50
N LYS A 186 -21.53 9.78 8.27
CA LYS A 186 -20.62 9.18 7.28
C LYS A 186 -19.23 9.84 7.24
N THR A 187 -19.02 10.97 7.91
CA THR A 187 -17.74 11.68 7.89
C THR A 187 -17.06 11.62 9.26
N SER A 188 -15.73 11.68 9.24
CA SER A 188 -14.93 11.73 10.47
C SER A 188 -15.03 13.13 11.09
N PRO A 189 -15.08 13.23 12.44
CA PRO A 189 -15.07 14.53 13.11
C PRO A 189 -13.79 15.31 12.84
N LYS A 190 -13.89 16.64 12.90
CA LYS A 190 -12.78 17.56 12.70
C LYS A 190 -12.64 18.54 13.86
N LEU A 191 -11.39 18.92 14.13
CA LEU A 191 -11.06 20.04 15.00
C LEU A 191 -10.49 21.17 14.16
N MET A 192 -10.93 22.40 14.42
CA MET A 192 -10.31 23.60 13.87
C MET A 192 -9.27 24.10 14.85
N LEU A 193 -8.02 24.19 14.41
CA LEU A 193 -6.90 24.61 15.24
C LEU A 193 -6.43 26.01 14.85
N SER A 194 -5.93 26.76 15.83
CA SER A 194 -5.17 27.99 15.61
C SER A 194 -3.90 27.71 14.80
N ALA A 195 -3.37 28.71 14.12
CA ALA A 195 -2.10 28.61 13.39
C ALA A 195 -0.97 27.99 14.23
N TRP A 196 -0.14 27.15 13.62
CA TRP A 196 1.00 26.48 14.25
C TRP A 196 2.09 26.16 13.22
N GLY A 197 3.35 26.30 13.60
CA GLY A 197 4.51 25.92 12.80
C GLY A 197 4.38 26.28 11.31
N PRO A 198 4.31 25.28 10.39
CA PRO A 198 4.19 25.51 8.95
C PRO A 198 2.79 25.92 8.46
N LYS A 199 1.76 25.86 9.32
CA LYS A 199 0.39 26.31 9.03
C LYS A 199 0.18 27.68 9.66
N THR A 200 0.35 28.72 8.86
CA THR A 200 0.21 30.13 9.30
C THR A 200 -1.23 30.60 9.41
N GLU A 201 -2.18 29.80 8.93
CA GLU A 201 -3.62 30.06 8.98
C GLU A 201 -4.33 28.95 9.76
N GLU A 202 -5.55 29.22 10.20
CA GLU A 202 -6.41 28.25 10.87
C GLU A 202 -6.63 27.03 9.97
N ASN A 203 -6.51 25.83 10.54
CA ASN A 203 -6.59 24.60 9.76
C ASN A 203 -7.45 23.56 10.46
N SER A 204 -8.24 22.82 9.66
CA SER A 204 -9.02 21.70 10.15
C SER A 204 -8.20 20.40 10.10
N ILE A 205 -8.29 19.61 11.16
CA ILE A 205 -7.63 18.31 11.29
C ILE A 205 -8.69 17.25 11.57
N THR A 206 -8.58 16.11 10.90
CA THR A 206 -9.51 14.99 11.08
C THR A 206 -9.06 14.17 12.27
N ILE A 207 -9.97 13.83 13.18
CA ILE A 207 -9.62 13.10 14.40
C ILE A 207 -10.56 11.91 14.64
N SER A 208 -10.14 11.01 15.53
CA SER A 208 -11.00 9.92 15.95
C SER A 208 -12.21 10.42 16.76
N ARG A 209 -13.34 9.71 16.67
CA ARG A 209 -14.54 10.01 17.48
C ARG A 209 -14.27 9.99 18.98
N LYS A 210 -13.34 9.12 19.43
CA LYS A 210 -12.93 9.08 20.83
C LYS A 210 -12.29 10.42 21.22
N ARG A 211 -11.25 10.83 20.48
CA ARG A 211 -10.54 12.09 20.73
C ARG A 211 -11.47 13.30 20.69
N PHE A 212 -12.44 13.31 19.77
CA PHE A 212 -13.38 14.41 19.63
C PHE A 212 -14.24 14.61 20.88
N ARG A 213 -14.64 13.52 21.55
CA ARG A 213 -15.42 13.61 22.78
C ARG A 213 -14.57 14.07 23.95
N ASP A 214 -13.29 13.70 23.96
CA ASP A 214 -12.38 13.94 25.07
C ASP A 214 -11.75 15.36 25.00
N SER A 215 -11.79 16.04 23.85
CA SER A 215 -11.25 17.39 23.65
C SER A 215 -12.28 18.49 23.92
N GLU A 216 -11.86 19.62 24.48
CA GLU A 216 -12.70 20.81 24.70
C GLU A 216 -12.32 21.98 23.77
N GLU A 217 -13.28 22.88 23.48
CA GLU A 217 -12.95 24.13 22.80
C GLU A 217 -12.12 25.03 23.72
N GLN A 218 -11.23 25.84 23.15
CA GLN A 218 -10.23 26.66 23.85
C GLN A 218 -9.14 25.89 24.60
N GLU A 219 -9.16 24.56 24.54
CA GLU A 219 -8.08 23.72 25.05
C GLU A 219 -6.84 23.83 24.16
N LYS A 220 -5.66 23.82 24.77
CA LYS A 220 -4.38 23.68 24.06
C LYS A 220 -4.04 22.21 23.92
N VAL A 221 -3.81 21.76 22.69
CA VAL A 221 -3.38 20.39 22.39
C VAL A 221 -1.90 20.35 22.07
N THR A 222 -1.26 19.19 22.26
CA THR A 222 0.15 19.03 21.92
C THR A 222 0.25 18.44 20.53
N LEU A 223 0.97 19.13 19.63
CA LEU A 223 1.19 18.69 18.26
C LEU A 223 2.67 18.39 18.06
N TYR A 224 2.96 17.15 17.72
CA TYR A 224 4.31 16.70 17.37
C TYR A 224 4.47 16.73 15.85
N TYR A 225 5.37 17.57 15.38
CA TYR A 225 5.71 17.72 13.97
C TYR A 225 7.01 17.01 13.64
N PHE A 226 7.00 16.23 12.57
CA PHE A 226 8.14 15.44 12.11
C PHE A 226 8.51 15.80 10.66
N THR A 227 9.80 15.69 10.34
CA THR A 227 10.29 16.03 9.00
C THR A 227 10.01 14.92 7.97
N GLY A 228 9.92 13.67 8.41
CA GLY A 228 9.82 12.49 7.54
C GLY A 228 11.17 12.07 6.95
N ARG A 229 11.38 10.77 6.81
CA ARG A 229 12.60 10.21 6.20
C ARG A 229 12.87 10.74 4.79
N PHE A 230 11.83 10.93 3.99
CA PHE A 230 11.92 11.43 2.62
C PHE A 230 11.69 12.93 2.51
N LYS A 231 11.81 13.66 3.64
CA LYS A 231 11.43 15.07 3.77
C LYS A 231 9.96 15.32 3.42
N ILE A 232 9.11 14.36 3.76
CA ILE A 232 7.65 14.47 3.65
C ILE A 232 7.12 14.68 5.08
N PRO A 233 6.75 15.91 5.46
CA PRO A 233 6.35 16.18 6.83
C PRO A 233 5.03 15.53 7.21
N TRP A 234 4.96 15.07 8.46
CA TRP A 234 3.78 14.45 9.06
C TRP A 234 3.68 14.87 10.53
N TYR A 235 2.52 14.68 11.15
CA TYR A 235 2.30 15.09 12.54
C TYR A 235 1.40 14.13 13.30
N ILE A 236 1.49 14.19 14.63
CA ILE A 236 0.62 13.50 15.58
C ILE A 236 0.04 14.54 16.54
N LEU A 237 -1.26 14.40 16.83
CA LEU A 237 -1.96 15.20 17.81
C LEU A 237 -2.19 14.39 19.10
N GLU A 238 -1.70 14.91 20.23
CA GLU A 238 -1.86 14.35 21.58
C GLU A 238 -2.62 15.26 22.54
#